data_AF-A0A118JWA4-F1
#
_entry.id   AF-A0A118JWA4-F1
#
_cell.length_a   1.000
_cell.length_b   1.000
_cell.length_c   1.000
_cell.angle_alpha   90.00
_cell.angle_beta   90.00
_cell.angle_gamma   90.00
#
_symmetry.space_group_name_H-M   'P 1'
#
loop_
_entity.id
_entity.type
_entity.pdbx_description
1 polymer ?
#
loop_
_entity_poly.entity_id
_entity_poly.type
_entity_poly.pdbx_seq_one_letter_code
_entity_poly.pdbx_strand_id
1 'polypeptide(L)'
;MAIPILLMFSLLFVASTASVQDFCVADLSQSDTPSGFPCKDVKKLSVADFVYSGLGVAGNTTNLIKAAVTPAFTAQFPGVNGLGISMARLDLATGGITDFALFANDLPTELVVATTFLDAAVVKKLKGVLGGTN
;
A
#
# COMPACT_ATOMS: atom_id res chain seq x y z
N MET A 1 -49.96 5.32 -0.27
CA MET A 1 -48.62 5.68 -0.80
C MET A 1 -47.62 6.19 0.24
N ALA A 2 -48.02 6.53 1.48
CA ALA A 2 -47.08 7.02 2.50
C ALA A 2 -46.28 5.90 3.22
N ILE A 3 -46.84 4.69 3.32
CA ILE A 3 -46.24 3.53 4.01
C ILE A 3 -44.87 3.12 3.40
N PRO A 4 -44.71 2.95 2.07
CA PRO A 4 -43.41 2.59 1.50
C PRO A 4 -42.35 3.69 1.69
N ILE A 5 -42.78 4.96 1.73
CA ILE A 5 -41.88 6.12 1.98
C ILE A 5 -41.38 6.09 3.43
N LEU A 6 -42.26 5.81 4.39
CA LEU A 6 -41.90 5.71 5.81
C LEU A 6 -40.94 4.53 6.08
N LEU A 7 -41.14 3.41 5.35
CA LEU A 7 -40.29 2.23 5.45
C LEU A 7 -38.89 2.49 4.87
N MET A 8 -38.80 3.15 3.70
CA MET A 8 -37.52 3.54 3.12
C MET A 8 -36.76 4.54 4.01
N PHE A 9 -37.44 5.50 4.62
CA PHE A 9 -36.81 6.47 5.52
C PHE A 9 -36.26 5.82 6.80
N SER A 10 -36.97 4.82 7.34
CA SER A 10 -36.51 4.02 8.47
C SER A 10 -35.26 3.19 8.14
N LEU A 11 -35.18 2.58 6.94
CA LEU A 11 -34.00 1.86 6.49
C LEU A 11 -32.78 2.77 6.29
N LEU A 12 -32.98 3.97 5.75
CA LEU A 12 -31.91 4.97 5.59
C LEU A 12 -31.33 5.41 6.94
N PHE A 13 -32.15 5.56 7.97
CA PHE A 13 -31.71 5.96 9.30
C PHE A 13 -30.87 4.87 9.99
N VAL A 14 -31.20 3.59 9.80
CA VAL A 14 -30.40 2.46 10.31
C VAL A 14 -29.07 2.31 9.58
N ALA A 15 -29.04 2.57 8.27
CA ALA A 15 -27.79 2.58 7.50
C ALA A 15 -26.84 3.74 7.87
N SER A 16 -27.36 4.79 8.52
CA SER A 16 -26.62 6.00 8.85
C SER A 16 -25.77 5.88 10.12
N THR A 17 -25.86 4.77 10.87
CA THR A 17 -24.85 4.44 11.90
C THR A 17 -23.59 3.88 11.24
N ALA A 18 -23.07 4.56 10.23
CA ALA A 18 -21.69 4.34 9.81
C ALA A 18 -20.82 4.83 10.98
N SER A 19 -20.13 3.92 11.65
CA SER A 19 -19.18 4.28 12.69
C SER A 19 -18.07 5.10 12.04
N VAL A 20 -18.16 6.43 12.13
CA VAL A 20 -17.03 7.32 11.89
C VAL A 20 -16.13 7.17 13.12
N GLN A 21 -15.40 6.06 13.19
CA GLN A 21 -14.37 5.83 14.17
C GLN A 21 -13.09 6.46 13.64
N ASP A 22 -12.41 7.23 14.48
CA ASP A 22 -11.14 7.89 14.11
C ASP A 22 -10.11 6.88 13.58
N PHE A 23 -10.14 5.66 14.13
CA PHE A 23 -9.30 4.54 13.72
C PHE A 23 -10.03 3.20 13.93
N CYS A 24 -9.62 2.19 13.17
CA CYS A 24 -10.06 0.80 13.31
C CYS A 24 -8.84 -0.11 13.16
N VAL A 25 -8.10 -0.37 14.24
CA VAL A 25 -6.95 -1.29 14.18
C VAL A 25 -7.46 -2.70 13.87
N ALA A 26 -6.93 -3.33 12.81
CA ALA A 26 -7.35 -4.66 12.38
C ALA A 26 -7.15 -5.72 13.46
N ASP A 27 -8.17 -6.54 13.67
CA ASP A 27 -8.09 -7.79 14.40
C ASP A 27 -7.71 -8.93 13.44
N LEU A 28 -6.41 -9.18 13.32
CA LEU A 28 -5.87 -10.23 12.46
C LEU A 28 -6.20 -11.66 12.94
N SER A 29 -6.84 -11.83 14.10
CA SER A 29 -7.34 -13.14 14.55
C SER A 29 -8.65 -13.54 13.86
N GLN A 30 -9.31 -12.59 13.21
CA GLN A 30 -10.55 -12.80 12.46
C GLN A 30 -10.28 -12.79 10.96
N SER A 31 -11.23 -13.35 10.19
CA SER A 31 -11.15 -13.36 8.74
C SER A 31 -11.34 -11.96 8.16
N ASP A 32 -10.65 -11.70 7.06
CA ASP A 32 -10.85 -10.50 6.24
C ASP A 32 -12.25 -10.49 5.61
N THR A 33 -12.77 -9.30 5.35
CA THR A 33 -14.08 -9.08 4.73
C THR A 33 -13.91 -8.17 3.50
N PRO A 34 -14.93 -8.04 2.63
CA PRO A 34 -14.88 -7.08 1.53
C PRO A 34 -14.65 -5.62 1.97
N SER A 35 -14.86 -5.31 3.25
CA SER A 35 -14.63 -3.99 3.85
C SER A 35 -13.32 -3.91 4.65
N GLY A 36 -12.47 -4.94 4.61
CA GLY A 36 -11.27 -5.07 5.43
C GLY A 36 -11.50 -5.92 6.68
N PHE A 37 -10.54 -5.84 7.62
CA PHE A 37 -10.61 -6.63 8.85
C PHE A 37 -11.56 -6.02 9.87
N PRO A 38 -12.26 -6.85 10.68
CA PRO A 38 -12.93 -6.39 11.88
C PRO A 38 -11.98 -5.61 12.81
N CYS A 39 -12.48 -4.60 13.51
CA CYS A 39 -11.67 -3.80 14.43
C CYS A 39 -11.44 -4.56 15.75
N LYS A 40 -10.24 -4.44 16.32
CA LYS A 40 -10.00 -4.77 17.73
C LYS A 40 -10.84 -3.87 18.66
N ASP A 41 -11.12 -4.37 19.86
CA ASP A 41 -11.72 -3.56 20.93
C ASP A 41 -10.80 -2.39 21.29
N VAL A 42 -11.34 -1.16 21.23
CA VAL A 42 -10.64 0.08 21.56
C VAL A 42 -10.00 0.07 22.95
N LYS A 43 -10.57 -0.66 23.91
CA LYS A 43 -10.02 -0.80 25.26
C LYS A 43 -8.75 -1.64 25.32
N LYS A 44 -8.47 -2.42 24.28
CA LYS A 44 -7.28 -3.28 24.17
C LYS A 44 -6.17 -2.65 23.33
N LEU A 45 -6.41 -1.46 22.77
CA LEU A 45 -5.44 -0.77 21.93
C LEU A 45 -4.39 -0.06 22.75
N SER A 46 -3.21 0.05 22.17
CA SER A 46 -2.08 0.77 22.70
C SER A 46 -1.39 1.57 21.60
N VAL A 47 -0.46 2.45 21.97
CA VAL A 47 0.37 3.19 21.02
C VAL A 47 1.10 2.25 20.06
N ALA A 48 1.48 1.05 20.51
CA ALA A 48 2.16 0.07 19.68
C ALA A 48 1.32 -0.41 18.49
N ASP A 49 -0.02 -0.35 18.56
CA ASP A 49 -0.89 -0.69 17.43
C ASP A 49 -0.84 0.34 16.29
N PHE A 50 -0.30 1.53 16.55
CA PHE A 50 -0.21 2.66 15.61
C PHE A 50 1.22 2.96 15.14
N VAL A 51 2.20 2.15 15.55
CA VAL A 51 3.61 2.35 15.20
C VAL A 51 4.14 1.12 14.47
N TYR A 52 4.68 1.32 13.27
CA TYR A 52 5.34 0.27 12.50
C TYR A 52 6.75 0.71 12.09
N SER A 53 7.76 0.01 12.59
CA SER A 53 9.17 0.28 12.29
C SER A 53 9.78 -0.66 11.26
N GLY A 54 9.01 -1.63 10.74
CA GLY A 54 9.51 -2.64 9.79
C GLY A 54 10.13 -2.04 8.53
N LEU A 55 9.65 -0.86 8.09
CA LEU A 55 10.20 -0.14 6.93
C LEU A 55 11.57 0.52 7.21
N GLY A 56 12.00 0.62 8.47
CA GLY A 56 13.28 1.21 8.85
C GLY A 56 14.48 0.31 8.53
N VAL A 57 14.25 -0.97 8.22
CA VAL A 57 15.29 -1.97 7.95
C VAL A 57 15.34 -2.27 6.46
N ALA A 58 16.53 -2.26 5.87
CA ALA A 58 16.72 -2.64 4.47
C ALA A 58 16.46 -4.14 4.28
N GLY A 59 15.71 -4.49 3.24
CA GLY A 59 15.47 -5.88 2.85
C GLY A 59 16.71 -6.57 2.26
N ASN A 60 16.75 -7.89 2.35
CA ASN A 60 17.86 -8.69 1.82
C ASN A 60 17.79 -8.82 0.30
N THR A 61 18.68 -8.13 -0.42
CA THR A 61 18.81 -8.17 -1.88
C THR A 61 19.82 -9.18 -2.40
N THR A 62 20.45 -9.98 -1.52
CA THR A 62 21.31 -11.12 -1.90
C THR A 62 20.45 -12.34 -2.24
N ASN A 63 19.61 -12.18 -3.26
CA ASN A 63 18.65 -13.17 -3.73
C ASN A 63 18.59 -13.16 -5.27
N LEU A 64 17.84 -14.11 -5.85
CA LEU A 64 17.78 -14.32 -7.31
C LEU A 64 17.29 -13.09 -8.10
N ILE A 65 16.40 -12.29 -7.52
CA ILE A 65 15.78 -11.13 -8.20
C ILE A 65 16.47 -9.80 -7.86
N LYS A 66 17.40 -9.81 -6.90
CA LYS A 66 18.13 -8.64 -6.39
C LYS A 66 17.23 -7.49 -5.93
N ALA A 67 16.06 -7.83 -5.42
CA ALA A 67 15.10 -6.88 -4.88
C ALA A 67 14.48 -7.45 -3.60
N ALA A 68 14.03 -6.58 -2.71
CA ALA A 68 13.27 -6.95 -1.52
C ALA A 68 12.12 -5.96 -1.32
N VAL A 69 10.92 -6.50 -1.09
CA VAL A 69 9.70 -5.73 -0.80
C VAL A 69 9.36 -5.91 0.68
N THR A 70 9.30 -4.83 1.43
CA THR A 70 8.85 -4.81 2.82
C THR A 70 7.51 -4.09 2.89
N PRO A 71 6.39 -4.84 2.99
CA PRO A 71 5.07 -4.23 3.09
C PRO A 71 4.78 -3.69 4.49
N ALA A 72 3.98 -2.63 4.53
CA ALA A 72 3.28 -2.07 5.68
C ALA A 72 1.80 -1.95 5.31
N PHE A 73 1.21 -3.08 4.91
CA PHE A 73 -0.23 -3.19 4.65
C PHE A 73 -0.94 -3.60 5.93
N THR A 74 -2.27 -3.70 5.93
CA THR A 74 -3.05 -4.09 7.11
C THR A 74 -2.55 -5.36 7.80
N ALA A 75 -2.08 -6.35 7.03
CA ALA A 75 -1.56 -7.61 7.58
C ALA A 75 -0.24 -7.46 8.36
N GLN A 76 0.58 -6.45 8.07
CA GLN A 76 1.85 -6.17 8.76
C GLN A 76 1.74 -4.99 9.73
N PHE A 77 0.90 -4.02 9.39
CA PHE A 77 0.62 -2.83 10.16
C PHE A 77 -0.91 -2.67 10.35
N PRO A 78 -1.50 -3.35 11.34
CA PRO A 78 -2.94 -3.33 11.59
C PRO A 78 -3.56 -1.95 11.77
N GLY A 79 -2.75 -0.97 12.20
CA GLY A 79 -3.18 0.41 12.42
C GLY A 79 -3.66 1.17 11.18
N VAL A 80 -3.34 0.71 9.96
CA VAL A 80 -3.81 1.37 8.72
C VAL A 80 -5.16 0.86 8.21
N ASN A 81 -5.77 -0.11 8.90
CA ASN A 81 -7.04 -0.69 8.47
C ASN A 81 -8.18 0.35 8.44
N GLY A 82 -8.93 0.36 7.34
CA GLY A 82 -9.98 1.34 7.09
C GLY A 82 -9.53 2.76 6.73
N LEU A 83 -8.23 3.08 6.80
CA LEU A 83 -7.72 4.44 6.55
C LEU A 83 -7.48 4.75 5.07
N GLY A 84 -7.57 3.74 4.19
CA GLY A 84 -7.33 3.91 2.74
C GLY A 84 -5.87 4.20 2.38
N ILE A 85 -4.94 4.04 3.32
CA ILE A 85 -3.50 4.20 3.10
C ILE A 85 -2.76 2.88 3.31
N SER A 86 -1.65 2.73 2.60
CA SER A 86 -0.71 1.62 2.76
C SER A 86 0.67 2.09 2.33
N MET A 87 1.71 1.38 2.76
CA MET A 87 3.08 1.71 2.38
C MET A 87 3.86 0.43 2.13
N ALA A 88 4.88 0.49 1.29
CA ALA A 88 5.89 -0.54 1.17
C ALA A 88 7.26 0.13 0.94
N ARG A 89 8.31 -0.52 1.42
CA ARG A 89 9.69 -0.19 1.09
C ARG A 89 10.19 -1.19 0.05
N LEU A 90 10.88 -0.68 -0.96
CA LEU A 90 11.52 -1.48 -1.99
C LEU A 90 13.03 -1.22 -1.92
N ASP A 91 13.82 -2.23 -1.56
CA ASP A 91 15.27 -2.18 -1.64
C ASP A 91 15.72 -2.89 -2.92
N LEU A 92 16.54 -2.20 -3.73
CA LEU A 92 16.96 -2.62 -5.06
C LEU A 92 18.48 -2.73 -5.14
N ALA A 93 18.99 -3.85 -5.63
CA ALA A 93 20.40 -4.01 -5.96
C ALA A 93 20.60 -4.05 -7.48
N THR A 94 21.77 -3.57 -7.90
CA THR A 94 22.12 -3.38 -9.31
C THR A 94 22.08 -4.66 -10.14
N GLY A 95 21.54 -4.55 -11.34
CA GLY A 95 21.33 -5.66 -12.27
C GLY A 95 20.23 -6.61 -11.79
N GLY A 96 19.29 -6.10 -11.01
CA GLY A 96 18.10 -6.81 -10.57
C GLY A 96 16.95 -6.71 -11.57
N ILE A 97 15.89 -7.47 -11.33
CA ILE A 97 14.75 -7.53 -12.27
C ILE A 97 14.09 -6.16 -12.48
N THR A 98 14.07 -5.33 -11.44
CA THR A 98 13.47 -3.98 -11.47
C THR A 98 14.25 -3.04 -12.40
N ASP A 99 15.57 -3.17 -12.50
CA ASP A 99 16.38 -2.35 -13.42
C ASP A 99 15.98 -2.63 -14.87
N PHE A 100 15.80 -3.91 -15.23
CA PHE A 100 15.32 -4.27 -16.56
C PHE A 100 13.88 -3.82 -16.79
N ALA A 101 13.00 -3.99 -15.81
CA ALA A 101 11.61 -3.57 -15.94
C ALA A 101 11.47 -2.05 -16.15
N LEU A 102 12.31 -1.23 -15.49
CA LEU A 102 12.25 0.23 -15.57
C LEU A 102 13.03 0.82 -16.76
N PHE A 103 14.13 0.20 -17.16
CA PHE A 103 15.06 0.79 -18.14
C PHE A 103 15.20 -0.02 -19.43
N ALA A 104 14.87 -1.31 -19.48
CA ALA A 104 14.92 -2.11 -20.72
C ALA A 104 13.55 -2.11 -21.44
N ASN A 105 13.01 -0.92 -21.68
CA ASN A 105 11.70 -0.72 -22.31
C ASN A 105 11.66 0.58 -23.12
N ASP A 106 10.55 0.81 -23.80
CA ASP A 106 10.27 2.01 -24.61
C ASP A 106 9.35 3.01 -23.90
N LEU A 107 9.32 3.00 -22.56
CA LEU A 107 8.58 4.00 -21.80
C LEU A 107 9.26 5.36 -21.93
N PRO A 108 8.50 6.47 -22.02
CA PRO A 108 9.06 7.81 -22.08
C PRO A 108 10.02 8.07 -20.90
N THR A 109 11.20 8.63 -21.18
CA THR A 109 12.16 8.96 -20.10
C THR A 109 11.53 9.82 -19.01
N GLU A 110 10.65 10.76 -19.36
CA GLU A 110 9.96 11.63 -18.40
C GLU A 110 9.13 10.84 -17.38
N LEU A 111 8.50 9.75 -17.82
CA LEU A 111 7.72 8.87 -16.95
C LEU A 111 8.65 8.11 -15.99
N VAL A 112 9.78 7.60 -16.50
CA VAL A 112 10.76 6.89 -15.66
C VAL A 112 11.44 7.84 -14.67
N VAL A 113 11.72 9.09 -15.07
CA VAL A 113 12.23 10.14 -14.17
C VAL A 113 11.21 10.45 -13.07
N ALA A 114 9.94 10.64 -13.42
CA ALA A 114 8.88 10.95 -12.45
C ALA A 114 8.63 9.83 -11.43
N THR A 115 8.89 8.57 -11.81
CA THR A 115 8.67 7.39 -10.96
C THR A 115 9.89 7.02 -10.12
N THR A 116 11.10 7.20 -10.65
CA THR A 116 12.35 6.80 -9.98
C THR A 116 13.04 7.95 -9.25
N PHE A 117 12.66 9.20 -9.57
CA PHE A 117 13.32 10.43 -9.12
C PHE A 117 14.81 10.53 -9.50
N LEU A 118 15.25 9.74 -10.50
CA LEU A 118 16.59 9.84 -11.07
C LEU A 118 16.66 10.95 -12.12
N ASP A 119 17.84 11.55 -12.29
CA ASP A 119 18.06 12.53 -13.36
C ASP A 119 17.83 11.92 -14.75
N ALA A 120 17.26 12.71 -15.67
CA ALA A 120 17.00 12.28 -17.03
C ALA A 120 18.27 11.76 -17.76
N ALA A 121 19.44 12.32 -17.45
CA ALA A 121 20.72 11.85 -17.98
C ALA A 121 21.07 10.44 -17.50
N VAL A 122 20.81 10.14 -16.22
CA VAL A 122 21.02 8.81 -15.63
C VAL A 122 20.04 7.82 -16.24
N VAL A 123 18.76 8.18 -16.36
CA VAL A 123 17.73 7.33 -16.97
C VAL A 123 18.08 6.99 -18.43
N LYS A 124 18.47 7.98 -19.24
CA LYS A 124 18.90 7.74 -20.64
C LYS A 124 20.11 6.83 -20.73
N LYS A 125 21.09 7.01 -19.83
CA LYS A 125 22.27 6.15 -19.76
C LYS A 125 21.89 4.71 -19.39
N LEU A 126 21.06 4.52 -18.38
CA LEU A 126 20.61 3.19 -17.95
C LEU A 126 19.79 2.50 -19.04
N LYS A 127 18.88 3.22 -19.72
CA LYS A 127 18.15 2.72 -20.88
C LYS A 127 19.08 2.24 -21.99
N GLY A 128 20.06 3.06 -22.38
CA GLY A 128 21.04 2.68 -23.40
C GLY A 128 21.89 1.46 -23.03
N VAL A 129 22.27 1.31 -21.76
CA VAL A 129 23.04 0.15 -21.27
C VAL A 129 22.18 -1.12 -21.23
N LEU A 130 20.90 -1.00 -20.86
CA LEU A 130 20.00 -2.13 -20.64
C LEU A 130 19.14 -2.46 -21.87
N GLY A 131 19.35 -1.76 -23.00
CA GLY A 131 18.67 -2.03 -24.27
C GLY A 131 17.27 -1.43 -24.40
N GLY A 132 16.90 -0.48 -23.54
CA GLY A 132 15.66 0.27 -23.69
C GLY A 132 15.83 1.50 -24.57
N THR A 133 14.69 2.05 -25.01
CA THR A 133 14.64 3.25 -25.85
C THR A 133 13.80 4.36 -25.19
N ASN A 134 13.51 5.42 -25.93
CA ASN A 134 12.79 6.60 -25.46
C ASN A 134 11.39 6.68 -26.06
#